data_AF-A0A5S3U1W7-F1
#
_entry.id   AF-A0A5S3U1W7-F1
#
_cell.length_a   1.000
_cell.length_b   1.000
_cell.length_c   1.000
_cell.angle_alpha   90.00
_cell.angle_beta   90.00
_cell.angle_gamma   90.00
#
_symmetry.space_group_name_H-M   'P 1'
#
loop_
_entity.id
_entity.type
_entity.pdbx_description
1 polymer ?
#
loop_
_entity_poly.entity_id
_entity_poly.type
_entity_poly.pdbx_seq_one_letter_code
_entity_poly.pdbx_strand_id
1 'polypeptide(L)'
;QMGLVVHPDAGNPDGTVINALLHNYPDIINVPLDGIVHRLDKDTTGLMLVAKTIPSQTHLVRAFHMREYFTREYEAICNGTLTAGG
;
A
#
# COMPACT_ATOMS: atom_id res chain seq x y z
N GLN A 1 -12.01 1.75 -6.21
CA GLN A 1 -12.86 2.00 -5.03
C GLN A 1 -12.05 2.83 -4.04
N MET A 2 -12.61 3.92 -3.51
CA MET A 2 -11.99 4.77 -2.47
C MET A 2 -12.65 4.50 -1.11
N GLY A 3 -12.05 4.97 -0.01
CA GLY A 3 -12.61 4.88 1.34
C GLY A 3 -12.12 3.69 2.16
N LEU A 4 -11.07 2.99 1.71
CA LEU A 4 -10.56 1.78 2.36
C LEU A 4 -9.24 2.07 3.07
N VAL A 5 -9.21 1.85 4.39
CA VAL A 5 -7.99 2.00 5.19
C VAL A 5 -7.07 0.80 4.96
N VAL A 6 -5.76 1.03 4.87
CA VAL A 6 -4.79 -0.05 4.62
C VAL A 6 -4.56 -0.92 5.85
N HIS A 7 -4.22 -0.32 6.99
CA HIS A 7 -3.84 -1.00 8.22
C HIS A 7 -4.76 -0.56 9.37
N PRO A 8 -5.17 -1.46 10.27
CA PRO A 8 -5.96 -1.09 11.44
C PRO A 8 -5.33 0.04 12.26
N ASP A 9 -6.17 0.96 12.73
CA ASP A 9 -5.77 2.07 13.60
C ASP A 9 -6.87 2.39 14.63
N ALA A 10 -6.64 3.38 15.48
CA ALA A 10 -7.57 3.74 16.56
C ALA A 10 -8.98 4.15 16.08
N GLY A 11 -9.12 4.60 14.83
CA GLY A 11 -10.41 4.98 14.23
C GLY A 11 -11.02 3.92 13.32
N ASN A 12 -10.22 2.95 12.87
CA ASN A 12 -10.62 1.90 11.93
C ASN A 12 -10.01 0.57 12.40
N PRO A 13 -10.62 -0.10 13.40
CA PRO A 13 -10.08 -1.33 13.97
C PRO A 13 -10.21 -2.53 13.01
N ASP A 14 -11.16 -2.48 12.08
CA ASP A 14 -11.45 -3.51 11.08
C ASP A 14 -11.86 -2.88 9.74
N GLY A 15 -12.34 -3.71 8.80
CA GLY A 15 -12.74 -3.25 7.47
C GLY A 15 -11.59 -2.70 6.62
N THR A 16 -10.36 -3.10 6.89
CA THR A 16 -9.15 -2.62 6.22
C THR A 16 -8.69 -3.56 5.09
N VAL A 17 -7.72 -3.10 4.29
CA VAL A 17 -7.04 -3.95 3.29
C VAL A 17 -6.45 -5.18 3.94
N ILE A 18 -5.83 -5.07 5.13
CA ILE A 18 -5.29 -6.23 5.86
C ILE A 18 -6.39 -7.24 6.19
N ASN A 19 -7.56 -6.80 6.64
CA ASN A 19 -8.67 -7.71 6.91
C ASN A 19 -9.11 -8.46 5.64
N ALA A 20 -9.17 -7.75 4.50
CA ALA A 20 -9.49 -8.37 3.22
C ALA A 20 -8.40 -9.35 2.75
N LEU A 21 -7.11 -9.03 2.94
CA LEU A 21 -6.00 -9.91 2.61
C LEU A 21 -6.03 -11.19 3.44
N LEU A 22 -6.22 -11.06 4.76
CA LEU A 22 -6.34 -12.21 5.67
C LEU A 22 -7.53 -13.11 5.33
N HIS A 23 -8.64 -12.54 4.85
CA HIS A 23 -9.79 -13.33 4.39
C HIS A 23 -9.47 -14.12 3.10
N ASN A 24 -8.79 -13.48 2.13
CA ASN A 24 -8.54 -14.07 0.81
C ASN A 24 -7.29 -14.98 0.76
N TYR A 25 -6.29 -14.72 1.59
CA TYR A 25 -5.04 -15.48 1.66
C TYR A 25 -4.57 -15.55 3.12
N PRO A 26 -5.16 -16.43 3.95
CA PRO A 26 -4.93 -16.46 5.40
C PRO A 26 -3.46 -16.63 5.81
N ASP A 27 -2.68 -17.38 5.02
CA ASP A 27 -1.26 -17.62 5.28
C ASP A 27 -0.41 -16.33 5.26
N ILE A 28 -0.95 -15.22 4.74
CA ILE A 28 -0.26 -13.92 4.74
C ILE A 28 0.08 -13.41 6.14
N ILE A 29 -0.64 -13.88 7.16
CA ILE A 29 -0.37 -13.55 8.57
C ILE A 29 1.05 -13.93 9.02
N ASN A 30 1.68 -14.87 8.31
CA ASN A 30 3.05 -15.31 8.59
C ASN A 30 4.11 -14.41 7.93
N VAL A 31 3.69 -13.44 7.10
CA VAL A 31 4.58 -12.48 6.44
C VAL A 31 4.60 -11.20 7.27
N PRO A 32 5.77 -10.58 7.53
CA PRO A 32 5.83 -9.36 8.32
C PRO A 32 4.93 -8.25 7.77
N LEU A 33 4.20 -7.57 8.65
CA LEU A 33 3.19 -6.57 8.32
C LEU A 33 2.11 -7.07 7.36
N ASP A 34 1.76 -8.37 7.43
CA ASP A 34 0.78 -9.01 6.56
C ASP A 34 1.08 -8.79 5.06
N GLY A 35 2.37 -8.72 4.73
CA GLY A 35 2.84 -8.49 3.37
C GLY A 35 2.76 -7.04 2.88
N ILE A 36 2.24 -6.11 3.69
CA ILE A 36 2.17 -4.69 3.35
C ILE A 36 3.59 -4.09 3.35
N VAL A 37 4.00 -3.55 2.20
CA VAL A 37 5.32 -2.91 2.01
C VAL A 37 5.23 -1.41 1.72
N HIS A 38 4.03 -0.92 1.41
CA HIS A 38 3.69 0.50 1.28
C HIS A 38 2.18 0.69 1.48
N ARG A 39 1.72 1.94 1.59
CA ARG A 39 0.31 2.26 1.80
C ARG A 39 -0.16 3.38 0.87
N LEU A 40 -1.47 3.40 0.64
CA LEU A 40 -2.20 4.57 0.17
C LEU A 40 -3.02 5.15 1.33
N ASP A 41 -3.37 6.42 1.22
CA ASP A 41 -4.33 7.05 2.13
C ASP A 41 -5.74 6.52 1.85
N LYS A 42 -6.63 6.59 2.85
CA LYS A 42 -8.00 6.02 2.81
C LYS A 42 -8.77 6.38 1.53
N ASP A 43 -8.69 7.65 1.15
CA ASP A 43 -9.42 8.21 0.02
C ASP A 43 -8.58 8.34 -1.25
N THR A 44 -7.34 7.82 -1.24
CA THR A 44 -6.46 7.74 -2.40
C THR A 44 -6.64 6.38 -3.07
N THR A 45 -7.21 6.38 -4.27
CA THR A 45 -7.27 5.17 -5.11
C THR A 45 -5.92 4.91 -5.78
N GLY A 46 -5.62 3.64 -6.07
CA GLY A 46 -4.43 3.33 -6.86
C GLY A 46 -3.98 1.89 -6.71
N LEU A 47 -2.80 1.63 -7.27
CA LEU A 47 -2.17 0.32 -7.22
C LEU A 47 -1.42 0.12 -5.89
N MET A 48 -1.57 -1.07 -5.31
CA MET A 48 -0.80 -1.51 -4.16
C MET A 48 -0.07 -2.81 -4.47
N LEU A 49 1.15 -2.92 -3.93
CA LEU A 49 1.96 -4.12 -4.03
C LEU A 49 2.02 -4.77 -2.65
N VAL A 50 1.72 -6.06 -2.59
CA VAL A 50 1.67 -6.85 -1.37
C VAL A 50 2.53 -8.08 -1.53
N ALA A 51 3.43 -8.32 -0.58
CA ALA A 51 4.32 -9.48 -0.56
C ALA A 51 3.62 -10.70 0.03
N LYS A 52 3.51 -11.79 -0.74
CA LYS A 52 2.89 -13.05 -0.27
C LYS A 52 3.84 -13.99 0.47
N THR A 53 5.13 -13.68 0.51
CA THR A 53 6.16 -14.52 1.14
C THR A 53 7.18 -13.67 1.88
N ILE A 54 7.86 -14.25 2.88
CA ILE A 54 8.91 -13.57 3.65
C ILE A 54 10.08 -13.11 2.74
N PRO A 55 10.64 -13.93 1.83
CA PRO A 55 11.71 -13.47 0.95
C PRO A 55 11.28 -12.29 0.06
N SER A 56 10.06 -12.34 -0.49
CA SER A 56 9.52 -11.24 -1.28
C SER A 56 9.34 -9.97 -0.44
N GLN A 57 8.86 -10.09 0.81
CA GLN A 57 8.67 -8.95 1.70
C GLN A 57 10.01 -8.28 2.00
N THR A 58 11.03 -9.07 2.36
CA THR A 58 12.35 -8.53 2.70
C THR A 58 12.98 -7.83 1.50
N HIS A 59 12.87 -8.46 0.32
CA HIS A 59 13.36 -7.86 -0.92
C HIS A 59 12.63 -6.55 -1.25
N LEU A 60 11.29 -6.56 -1.23
CA LEU A 60 10.48 -5.41 -1.60
C LEU A 60 10.67 -4.26 -0.62
N VAL A 61 10.70 -4.50 0.69
CA VAL A 61 10.99 -3.45 1.69
C VAL A 61 12.35 -2.81 1.40
N ARG A 62 13.40 -3.62 1.19
CA ARG A 62 14.73 -3.09 0.85
C ARG A 62 14.68 -2.29 -0.44
N ALA A 63 14.04 -2.81 -1.46
CA ALA A 63 13.94 -2.15 -2.75
C ALA A 63 13.22 -0.80 -2.58
N PHE A 64 12.06 -0.74 -1.88
CA PHE A 64 11.33 0.49 -1.52
C PHE A 64 12.19 1.54 -0.83
N HIS A 65 13.07 1.12 0.09
CA HIS A 65 14.00 2.03 0.74
C HIS A 65 15.06 2.57 -0.23
N MET A 66 15.60 1.73 -1.11
CA MET A 66 16.64 2.11 -2.08
C MET A 66 16.11 2.82 -3.32
N ARG A 67 14.78 2.83 -3.55
CA ARG A 67 14.11 3.36 -4.75
C ARG A 67 14.59 2.70 -6.05
N GLU A 68 14.83 1.40 -6.02
CA GLU A 68 15.29 0.62 -7.17
C GLU A 68 14.16 -0.22 -7.79
N TYR A 69 14.13 -0.38 -9.10
CA TYR A 69 13.26 -1.33 -9.83
C TYR A 69 11.74 -1.06 -9.84
N PHE A 70 11.24 -0.04 -9.14
CA PHE A 70 9.81 0.34 -9.22
C PHE A 70 9.64 1.86 -9.22
N THR A 71 8.62 2.30 -9.96
CA THR A 71 8.13 3.67 -9.96
C THR A 71 6.72 3.68 -9.37
N ARG A 72 6.41 4.72 -8.59
CA ARG A 72 5.03 5.00 -8.16
C ARG A 72 4.60 6.29 -8.82
N GLU A 73 3.66 6.19 -9.75
CA GLU A 73 3.10 7.32 -10.47
C GLU A 73 1.65 7.51 -10.01
N TYR A 74 1.27 8.77 -9.85
CA TYR A 74 -0.04 9.17 -9.37
C TYR A 74 -0.63 10.18 -10.35
N GLU A 75 -1.89 9.98 -10.69
CA GLU A 75 -2.68 10.99 -11.39
C GLU A 75 -3.44 11.81 -10.35
N ALA A 76 -3.38 13.13 -10.46
CA ALA A 76 -4.00 14.05 -9.52
C ALA A 76 -4.58 15.27 -10.23
N ILE A 77 -5.64 15.83 -9.64
CA ILE A 77 -6.20 17.12 -10.03
C ILE A 77 -5.77 18.14 -8.97
N CYS A 78 -5.11 19.21 -9.43
CA CYS A 78 -4.62 20.28 -8.57
C CYS A 78 -5.46 21.55 -8.77
N ASN A 79 -5.65 22.32 -7.69
CA ASN A 79 -6.32 23.62 -7.79
C ASN A 79 -5.32 24.72 -8.19
N GLY A 80 -5.74 25.61 -9.10
CA GLY A 80 -4.93 26.70 -9.63
C GLY A 80 -4.13 26.35 -10.88
N THR A 81 -3.50 27.36 -11.48
CA THR A 81 -2.69 27.21 -12.69
C THR A 81 -1.26 26.81 -12.32
N LEU A 82 -0.82 25.65 -12.80
CA LEU A 82 0.57 25.22 -12.70
C LEU A 82 1.43 26.05 -13.67
N THR A 83 2.51 26.66 -13.19
CA THR A 83 3.44 27.47 -14.01
C THR A 83 4.66 26.68 -14.47
N ALA A 84 4.94 25.55 -13.81
CA ALA A 84 5.87 24.49 -14.21
C ALA A 84 5.57 23.25 -13.33
N GLY A 85 6.02 22.07 -13.73
CA GLY A 85 5.90 20.85 -12.93
C GLY A 85 6.55 19.64 -13.60
N GLY A 86 7.21 18.80 -12.77
CA GLY A 86 8.09 17.69 -13.17
C GLY A 86 9.51 17.93 -12.70
#